data_AF-A0A6G9AN50-F1
#
_entry.id   AF-A0A6G9AN50-F1
#
_cell.length_a   1.000
_cell.length_b   1.000
_cell.length_c   1.000
_cell.angle_alpha   90.00
_cell.angle_beta   90.00
_cell.angle_gamma   90.00
#
_symmetry.space_group_name_H-M   'P 1'
#
loop_
_entity.id
_entity.type
_entity.pdbx_description
1 polymer ?
#
loop_
_entity_poly.entity_id
_entity_poly.type
_entity_poly.pdbx_seq_one_letter_code
_entity_poly.pdbx_strand_id
1 'polypeptide(L)' 'MNGPPLRLVNHAHFATRAAARLAIFEYIEGWPPPLRYNHRRKHSTLGYRTPCQQESYFYTSSMAA' A
#
# COMPACT_ATOMS: atom_id res chain seq x y z
N MET A 1 39.34 -5.71 7.57
CA MET A 1 38.08 -5.37 8.28
C MET A 1 36.95 -5.46 7.27
N ASN A 2 36.09 -6.48 7.38
CA ASN A 2 34.90 -6.58 6.52
C ASN A 2 33.71 -6.10 7.36
N GLY A 3 33.25 -4.87 7.10
CA GLY A 3 32.10 -4.27 7.78
C GLY A 3 30.79 -5.03 7.46
N PRO A 4 29.71 -4.78 8.23
CA PRO A 4 28.45 -5.47 8.02
C PRO A 4 27.92 -5.21 6.60
N PRO A 5 27.21 -6.17 5.99
CA PRO A 5 26.68 -6.01 4.66
C PRO A 5 25.74 -4.80 4.62
N LEU A 6 25.87 -4.00 3.55
CA LEU A 6 24.98 -2.89 3.25
C LEU A 6 23.52 -3.37 3.37
N ARG A 7 22.71 -2.66 4.14
CA ARG A 7 21.27 -2.95 4.26
C ARG A 7 20.68 -3.04 2.86
N LEU A 8 20.01 -4.15 2.55
CA LEU A 8 19.23 -4.32 1.33
C LEU A 8 18.05 -3.35 1.37
N VAL A 9 18.25 -2.15 0.83
CA VAL A 9 17.18 -1.18 0.58
C VAL A 9 16.75 -1.39 -0.87
N ASN A 10 15.48 -1.73 -1.09
CA ASN A 10 14.92 -1.76 -2.44
C ASN A 10 14.79 -0.31 -2.93
N HIS A 11 15.77 0.13 -3.72
CA HIS A 11 15.73 1.41 -4.40
C HIS A 11 14.89 1.27 -5.67
N ALA A 12 13.72 1.92 -5.70
CA ALA A 12 12.91 2.06 -6.89
C ALA A 12 12.92 3.53 -7.34
N HIS A 13 13.19 3.75 -8.62
CA HIS A 13 13.07 5.07 -9.24
C HIS A 13 11.72 5.17 -9.94
N PHE A 14 10.97 6.24 -9.65
CA PHE A 14 9.65 6.47 -10.24
C PHE A 14 9.67 7.74 -11.09
N ALA A 15 9.12 7.64 -12.31
CA ALA A 15 9.01 8.78 -13.21
C ALA A 15 8.05 9.86 -12.68
N THR A 16 7.06 9.48 -11.87
CA THR A 16 6.07 10.41 -11.31
C THR A 16 5.72 10.05 -9.86
N ARG A 17 5.25 11.06 -9.10
CA ARG A 17 4.73 10.83 -7.73
C ARG A 17 3.53 9.89 -7.71
N ALA A 18 2.71 9.89 -8.76
CA ALA A 18 1.57 8.98 -8.87
C ALA A 18 2.03 7.52 -9.00
N ALA A 19 3.04 7.25 -9.85
CA ALA A 19 3.63 5.93 -9.99
C ALA A 19 4.25 5.43 -8.68
N ALA A 20 4.95 6.31 -7.94
CA ALA A 20 5.50 5.96 -6.63
C ALA A 20 4.40 5.58 -5.62
N ARG A 21 3.26 6.26 -5.64
CA ARG A 21 2.13 5.94 -4.75
C ARG A 21 1.52 4.59 -5.09
N LEU A 22 1.34 4.27 -6.37
CA LEU A 22 0.79 2.98 -6.80
C LEU A 22 1.71 1.81 -6.41
N ALA A 23 3.02 1.96 -6.63
CA ALA A 23 4.00 0.93 -6.30
C ALA A 23 4.02 0.59 -4.79
N ILE A 24 3.66 1.53 -3.92
CA ILE A 24 3.49 1.25 -2.49
C ILE A 24 2.31 0.30 -2.25
N PHE A 25 1.18 0.51 -2.94
CA PHE A 25 0.02 -0.40 -2.84
C PHE A 25 0.39 -1.78 -3.37
N GLU A 26 0.97 -1.86 -4.56
CA GLU A 26 1.43 -3.13 -5.15
C GLU A 26 2.44 -3.86 -4.27
N TYR A 27 3.39 -3.15 -3.65
CA TYR A 27 4.37 -3.73 -2.74
C TYR A 27 3.71 -4.35 -1.49
N ILE A 28 2.65 -3.73 -0.99
CA ILE A 28 1.93 -4.23 0.19
C ILE A 28 0.90 -5.32 -0.21
N GLU A 29 0.43 -5.34 -1.46
CA GLU A 29 -0.58 -6.29 -1.95
C GLU A 29 -0.02 -7.52 -2.66
N GLY A 30 1.17 -7.42 -3.25
CA GLY A 30 1.78 -8.41 -4.15
C GLY A 30 2.47 -9.59 -3.47
N TRP A 31 2.63 -9.60 -2.15
CA TRP A 31 3.29 -10.69 -1.43
C TRP A 31 2.33 -11.86 -1.09
N PRO A 32 2.82 -13.12 -1.00
CA PRO A 32 2.07 -14.25 -0.46
C PRO A 32 1.62 -14.00 0.99
N PRO A 33 0.56 -14.68 1.46
CA PRO A 33 0.14 -14.61 2.87
C PRO A 33 1.32 -14.86 3.82
N PRO A 34 1.45 -14.13 4.95
CA PRO A 34 0.43 -13.31 5.61
C PRO A 34 0.58 -11.79 5.44
N LEU A 35 1.44 -11.30 4.53
CA LEU A 35 1.80 -9.88 4.44
C LEU A 35 0.86 -9.00 3.60
N ARG A 36 -0.21 -9.58 3.02
CA ARG A 36 -1.26 -8.78 2.39
C ARG A 36 -1.82 -7.77 3.40
N TYR A 37 -2.09 -6.54 2.95
CA TYR A 37 -2.96 -5.62 3.70
C TYR A 37 -4.16 -6.43 4.22
N ASN A 38 -4.32 -6.55 5.54
CA ASN A 38 -5.37 -7.40 6.08
C ASN A 38 -6.73 -6.77 5.74
N HIS A 39 -7.38 -7.29 4.70
CA HIS A 39 -8.68 -6.83 4.18
C HIS A 39 -9.79 -6.87 5.24
N ARG A 40 -9.57 -7.55 6.37
CA ARG A 40 -10.51 -7.64 7.50
C ARG A 40 -10.11 -6.74 8.66
N ARG A 41 -8.89 -6.20 8.66
CA ARG A 41 -8.43 -5.28 9.71
C ARG A 41 -9.07 -3.91 9.50
N LYS A 42 -9.79 -3.47 10.52
CA LYS A 42 -10.29 -2.10 10.61
C LYS A 42 -9.13 -1.19 10.99
N HIS A 43 -8.95 -0.11 10.25
CA HIS A 43 -7.91 0.88 10.53
C HIS A 43 -8.55 2.13 11.15
N SER A 44 -8.05 2.59 12.29
CA SER A 44 -8.54 3.83 12.94
C SER A 44 -8.39 5.05 12.02
N THR A 45 -7.30 5.11 11.25
CA THR A 45 -7.07 6.14 10.23
C THR A 45 -8.10 6.14 9.10
N LEU A 46 -8.76 4.99 8.83
CA LEU A 46 -9.84 4.86 7.85
C LEU A 46 -11.23 4.97 8.50
N GLY A 47 -11.33 5.47 9.74
CA GLY A 47 -12.60 5.53 10.48
C GLY A 47 -13.15 4.13 10.81
N TYR A 48 -12.27 3.19 11.13
CA TYR A 48 -12.60 1.78 11.38
C TYR A 48 -13.20 1.03 10.20
N ARG A 49 -12.92 1.49 8.97
CA ARG A 49 -13.24 0.78 7.73
C ARG A 49 -12.11 -0.17 7.35
N THR A 50 -12.47 -1.23 6.64
CA THR A 50 -11.47 -2.06 5.97
C THR A 50 -10.99 -1.40 4.68
N PRO A 51 -9.82 -1.80 4.14
CA PRO A 51 -9.34 -1.28 2.86
C PRO A 51 -10.37 -1.41 1.73
N CYS A 52 -11.05 -2.56 1.60
CA CYS A 52 -12.08 -2.76 0.58
C CYS A 52 -13.30 -1.85 0.76
N GLN A 53 -13.71 -1.57 2.01
CA GLN A 53 -14.79 -0.62 2.29
C GLN A 53 -14.39 0.81 1.91
N GLN A 54 -13.13 1.17 2.11
CA GLN A 54 -12.62 2.49 1.75
C GLN A 54 -12.52 2.66 0.23
N GLU A 55 -12.07 1.64 -0.52
CA GLU A 55 -12.10 1.65 -1.98
C GLU A 55 -13.54 1.81 -2.51
N SER A 56 -14.48 1.01 -2.00
CA SER A 56 -15.88 1.09 -2.40
C SER A 56 -16.45 2.50 -2.17
N TYR A 57 -16.12 3.12 -1.03
CA TYR A 57 -16.51 4.50 -0.73
C TYR A 57 -15.89 5.50 -1.71
N PHE A 58 -14.60 5.35 -2.05
CA PHE A 58 -13.92 6.24 -3.00
C PHE A 58 -14.55 6.19 -4.39
N TYR A 59 -14.78 4.99 -4.95
CA TYR A 59 -15.40 4.84 -6.28
C TYR A 59 -16.85 5.34 -6.29
N THR A 60 -17.63 5.04 -5.25
CA THR A 60 -19.02 5.55 -5.15
C THR A 60 -19.05 7.07 -5.04
N SER A 61 -18.14 7.66 -4.26
CA SER A 61 -18.04 9.11 -4.11
C SER A 61 -17.50 9.81 -5.36
N SER A 62 -16.64 9.16 -6.16
CA SER A 62 -16.11 9.76 -7.39
C SER A 62 -17.09 9.69 -8.56
N MET A 63 -18.08 8.79 -8.52
CA MET A 63 -19.15 8.71 -9.51
C MET A 63 -20.34 9.64 -9.20
N ALA A 64 -20.40 10.19 -7.98
CA ALA A 64 -21.48 11.07 -7.52
C ALA A 64 -21.16 12.57 -7.67
N ALA A 65 -19.98 12.93 -8.19
CA ALA A 65 -19.54 14.30 -8.46
C ALA A 65 -19.40 14.52 -9.97
#